data_AF-A0A969T803-F1
#
_entry.id   AF-A0A969T803-F1
#
_cell.length_a   1.000
_cell.length_b   1.000
_cell.length_c   1.000
_cell.angle_alpha   90.00
_cell.angle_beta   90.00
_cell.angle_gamma   90.00
#
_symmetry.space_group_name_H-M   'P 1'
#
loop_
_entity.id
_entity.type
_entity.pdbx_description
1 polymer ?
#
loop_
_entity_poly.entity_id
_entity_poly.type
_entity_poly.pdbx_seq_one_letter_code
_entity_poly.pdbx_strand_id
1 'polypeptide(L)'
;MDKLNTENLKLYKTGRTNANDGGIDFVMKPLGRFFQVTETLDFKKYFLDIDKIQKYPITFVIKSDEEVEPLKKKIQNNADKTYSIKAIVEKYMACIEEVINIPMLNIRFNEAVKQGYLNNILDEIVVQSKVEFNYTDEEDEE
;
A
#
# COMPACT_ATOMS: atom_id res chain seq x y z
N MET A 1 -0.55 23.88 -24.17
CA MET A 1 -0.88 22.69 -23.33
C MET A 1 -1.78 21.72 -24.12
N ASP A 2 -1.69 21.70 -25.45
CA ASP A 2 -2.88 21.42 -26.28
C ASP A 2 -3.03 19.97 -26.75
N LYS A 3 -2.38 19.01 -26.08
CA LYS A 3 -2.60 17.56 -26.27
C LYS A 3 -2.29 16.80 -24.98
N LEU A 4 -3.07 17.01 -23.93
CA LEU A 4 -3.04 16.14 -22.76
C LEU A 4 -3.80 14.86 -23.08
N ASN A 5 -3.16 13.70 -22.91
CA ASN A 5 -3.82 12.41 -23.02
C ASN A 5 -4.63 12.16 -21.74
N THR A 6 -5.93 11.93 -21.89
CA THR A 6 -6.78 11.50 -20.79
C THR A 6 -6.64 9.99 -20.62
N GLU A 7 -6.17 9.55 -19.46
CA GLU A 7 -6.06 8.15 -19.10
C GLU A 7 -6.76 7.90 -17.76
N ASN A 8 -7.42 6.75 -17.64
CA ASN A 8 -7.98 6.31 -16.36
C ASN A 8 -6.86 5.93 -15.40
N LEU A 9 -7.07 6.20 -14.11
CA LEU A 9 -6.19 5.67 -13.06
C LEU A 9 -6.27 4.14 -13.06
N LYS A 10 -5.11 3.50 -13.14
CA LYS A 10 -4.97 2.04 -13.11
C LYS A 10 -4.03 1.65 -12.00
N LEU A 11 -4.49 0.80 -11.10
CA LEU A 11 -3.68 0.22 -10.04
C LEU A 11 -3.09 -1.10 -10.53
N TYR A 12 -1.78 -1.24 -10.45
CA TYR A 12 -1.05 -2.44 -10.83
C TYR A 12 -0.45 -3.07 -9.59
N LYS A 13 -0.68 -4.38 -9.40
CA LYS A 13 0.06 -5.20 -8.43
C LYS A 13 1.46 -5.45 -8.98
N THR A 14 2.50 -5.19 -8.18
CA THR A 14 3.90 -5.22 -8.63
C THR A 14 4.65 -6.52 -8.32
N GLY A 15 3.99 -7.50 -7.67
CA GLY A 15 4.57 -8.83 -7.39
C GLY A 15 3.56 -9.80 -6.76
N ARG A 16 4.01 -10.99 -6.35
CA ARG A 16 3.23 -11.90 -5.47
C ARG A 16 3.29 -11.36 -4.04
N THR A 17 2.20 -11.40 -3.29
CA THR A 17 2.15 -10.83 -1.94
C THR A 17 2.79 -11.78 -0.93
N ASN A 18 4.05 -12.15 -1.13
CA ASN A 18 4.81 -12.89 -0.13
C ASN A 18 5.46 -11.89 0.83
N ALA A 19 5.04 -11.91 2.09
CA ALA A 19 5.50 -11.02 3.16
C ALA A 19 7.03 -11.06 3.44
N ASN A 20 7.76 -11.92 2.73
CA ASN A 20 9.20 -12.13 2.85
C ASN A 20 10.04 -11.54 1.70
N ASP A 21 9.45 -11.08 0.59
CA ASP A 21 10.22 -10.58 -0.57
C ASP A 21 10.47 -9.07 -0.57
N GLY A 22 9.89 -8.34 0.38
CA GLY A 22 10.16 -6.90 0.54
C GLY A 22 9.93 -6.12 -0.76
N GLY A 23 8.87 -6.41 -1.52
CA GLY A 23 8.50 -5.62 -2.69
C GLY A 23 7.72 -4.35 -2.32
N ILE A 24 7.43 -3.52 -3.32
CA ILE A 24 6.29 -2.60 -3.28
C ILE A 24 5.06 -3.39 -3.73
N ASP A 25 3.91 -3.22 -3.07
CA ASP A 25 2.71 -4.01 -3.41
C ASP A 25 1.98 -3.48 -4.64
N PHE A 26 1.78 -2.16 -4.73
CA PHE A 26 1.05 -1.56 -5.85
C PHE A 26 1.65 -0.26 -6.37
N VAL A 27 1.45 -0.02 -7.67
CA VAL A 27 1.69 1.28 -8.32
C VAL A 27 0.46 1.73 -9.10
N MET A 28 0.06 2.98 -8.93
CA MET A 28 -1.02 3.61 -9.68
C MET A 28 -0.47 4.46 -10.81
N LYS A 29 -0.87 4.16 -12.05
CA LYS A 29 -0.51 4.92 -13.25
C LYS A 29 -1.70 5.75 -13.77
N PRO A 30 -1.47 6.89 -14.44
CA PRO A 30 -0.15 7.46 -14.76
C PRO A 30 0.49 8.28 -13.62
N LEU A 31 -0.18 8.46 -12.47
CA LEU A 31 0.31 9.31 -11.37
C LEU A 31 1.66 8.91 -10.78
N GLY A 32 2.01 7.61 -10.86
CA GLY A 32 3.22 7.08 -10.24
C GLY A 32 3.10 7.01 -8.72
N ARG A 33 1.91 6.71 -8.21
CA ARG A 33 1.64 6.65 -6.76
C ARG A 33 1.88 5.22 -6.25
N PHE A 34 2.73 5.07 -5.24
CA PHE A 34 3.11 3.77 -4.68
C PHE A 34 2.34 3.46 -3.41
N PHE A 35 1.98 2.19 -3.25
CA PHE A 35 1.31 1.67 -2.06
C PHE A 35 2.06 0.48 -1.52
N GLN A 36 2.31 0.48 -0.21
CA GLN A 36 2.87 -0.64 0.52
C GLN A 36 1.96 -1.02 1.69
N VAL A 37 1.62 -2.30 1.78
CA VAL A 37 0.82 -2.87 2.87
C VAL A 37 1.76 -3.42 3.95
N THR A 38 1.41 -3.22 5.22
CA THR A 38 2.21 -3.71 6.34
C THR A 38 1.37 -3.96 7.58
N GLU A 39 1.76 -4.97 8.36
CA GLU A 39 1.16 -5.28 9.67
C GLU A 39 2.06 -4.86 10.85
N THR A 40 3.27 -4.38 10.57
CA THR A 40 4.26 -4.03 11.59
C THR A 40 4.52 -2.54 11.66
N LEU A 41 4.93 -2.06 12.83
CA LEU A 41 5.39 -0.68 13.08
C LEU A 41 6.93 -0.59 13.21
N ASP A 42 7.66 -1.62 12.77
CA ASP A 42 9.11 -1.57 12.68
C ASP A 42 9.55 -0.58 11.60
N PHE A 43 10.01 0.61 12.03
CA PHE A 43 10.43 1.70 11.14
C PHE A 43 11.47 1.27 10.10
N LYS A 44 12.30 0.26 10.40
CA LYS A 44 13.33 -0.21 9.46
C LYS A 44 12.72 -0.73 8.16
N LYS A 45 11.54 -1.36 8.23
CA LYS A 45 10.81 -1.83 7.05
C LYS A 45 10.30 -0.65 6.22
N TYR A 46 9.66 0.33 6.86
CA TYR A 46 9.19 1.54 6.19
C TYR A 46 10.33 2.27 5.47
N PHE A 47 11.48 2.45 6.13
CA PHE A 47 12.62 3.15 5.53
C PHE A 47 13.22 2.35 4.37
N LEU A 48 13.27 1.02 4.51
CA LEU A 48 13.71 0.13 3.43
C LEU A 48 12.78 0.22 2.21
N ASP A 49 11.46 0.28 2.41
CA ASP A 49 10.49 0.41 1.32
C ASP A 49 10.60 1.77 0.62
N ILE A 50 10.82 2.84 1.40
CA ILE A 50 11.11 4.18 0.87
C ILE A 50 12.41 4.18 0.03
N ASP A 51 13.46 3.49 0.48
CA ASP A 51 14.72 3.40 -0.26
C ASP A 51 14.58 2.62 -1.59
N LYS A 52 13.71 1.60 -1.65
CA LYS A 52 13.44 0.83 -2.88
C LYS A 52 12.90 1.69 -4.02
N ILE A 53 12.13 2.73 -3.69
CA ILE A 53 11.57 3.68 -4.65
C ILE A 53 12.36 4.99 -4.71
N GLN A 54 13.64 4.97 -4.33
CA GLN A 54 14.53 6.13 -4.40
C GLN A 54 13.98 7.35 -3.64
N LYS A 55 13.34 7.12 -2.49
CA LYS A 55 12.77 8.15 -1.61
C LYS A 55 11.63 8.96 -2.25
N TYR A 56 10.97 8.40 -3.26
CA TYR A 56 9.73 8.96 -3.80
C TYR A 56 8.59 8.85 -2.77
N PRO A 57 7.56 9.73 -2.82
CA PRO A 57 6.41 9.61 -1.93
C PRO A 57 5.71 8.25 -2.03
N ILE A 58 5.37 7.68 -0.87
CA ILE A 58 4.70 6.39 -0.74
C ILE A 58 3.53 6.46 0.24
N THR A 59 2.46 5.78 -0.12
CA THR A 59 1.32 5.55 0.76
C THR A 59 1.46 4.21 1.48
N PHE A 60 1.36 4.21 2.80
CA PHE A 60 1.37 2.97 3.59
C PHE A 60 -0.05 2.57 4.01
N VAL A 61 -0.44 1.34 3.71
CA VAL A 61 -1.66 0.71 4.22
C VAL A 61 -1.28 -0.13 5.43
N ILE A 62 -1.58 0.38 6.63
CA ILE A 62 -1.19 -0.25 7.88
C ILE A 62 -2.39 -1.02 8.44
N LYS A 63 -2.22 -2.33 8.65
CA LYS A 63 -3.23 -3.21 9.25
C LYS A 63 -3.33 -2.95 10.76
N SER A 64 -3.95 -1.83 11.11
CA SER A 64 -4.17 -1.38 12.49
C SER A 64 -5.49 -0.62 12.59
N ASP A 65 -6.14 -0.71 13.74
CA ASP A 65 -7.32 0.08 14.11
C ASP A 65 -6.95 1.43 14.77
N GLU A 66 -5.67 1.66 15.04
CA GLU A 66 -5.20 2.92 15.62
C GLU A 66 -5.33 4.09 14.64
N GLU A 67 -5.56 5.30 15.17
CA GLU A 67 -5.56 6.51 14.37
C GLU A 67 -4.22 6.77 13.67
N VAL A 68 -4.28 7.46 12.52
CA VAL A 68 -3.12 7.73 11.65
C VAL A 68 -2.00 8.49 12.38
N GLU A 69 -2.34 9.52 13.15
CA GLU A 69 -1.34 10.35 13.83
C GLU A 69 -0.54 9.57 14.89
N PRO A 70 -1.17 8.81 15.81
CA PRO A 70 -0.46 7.88 16.68
C PRO A 70 0.45 6.90 15.94
N LEU A 71 0.00 6.31 14.82
CA LEU A 71 0.82 5.38 14.02
C LEU A 71 2.08 6.07 13.50
N LYS A 72 1.94 7.24 12.87
CA LYS A 72 3.08 8.04 12.38
C LYS A 72 4.06 8.40 13.51
N LYS A 73 3.54 8.83 14.66
CA LYS A 73 4.37 9.14 15.85
C LYS A 73 5.12 7.93 16.37
N LYS A 74 4.51 6.74 16.42
CA LYS A 74 5.19 5.51 16.85
C LYS A 74 6.36 5.16 15.91
N ILE A 75 6.15 5.25 14.61
CA ILE A 75 7.20 5.00 13.59
C ILE A 75 8.35 6.00 13.79
N GLN A 76 8.04 7.29 13.87
CA GLN A 76 9.04 8.35 14.08
C GLN A 76 9.80 8.17 15.40
N ASN A 77 9.10 7.97 16.51
CA ASN A 77 9.72 7.79 17.83
C ASN A 77 10.63 6.57 17.89
N ASN A 78 10.28 5.47 17.20
CA ASN A 78 11.13 4.28 17.13
C ASN A 78 12.38 4.53 16.28
N ALA A 79 12.26 5.30 15.19
CA ALA A 79 13.38 5.71 14.36
C ALA A 79 14.32 6.67 15.11
N ASP A 80 13.79 7.68 15.80
CA ASP A 80 14.57 8.66 16.58
C ASP A 80 15.37 8.01 17.71
N LYS A 81 14.89 6.91 18.29
CA LYS A 81 15.64 6.13 19.28
C LYS A 81 16.84 5.41 18.69
N THR A 82 16.81 5.08 17.40
CA THR A 82 17.83 4.29 16.72
C THR A 82 18.82 5.16 15.94
N TYR A 83 18.33 6.24 15.31
CA TYR A 83 19.16 7.17 14.54
C TYR A 83 19.58 8.36 15.40
N SER A 84 20.88 8.61 15.47
CA SER A 84 21.43 9.77 16.19
C SER A 84 21.14 11.11 15.49
N ILE A 85 20.82 11.09 14.18
CA ILE A 85 20.64 12.28 13.36
C ILE A 85 19.15 12.45 13.00
N LYS A 86 18.47 13.39 13.70
CA LYS A 86 17.04 13.69 13.50
C LYS A 86 16.69 14.08 12.07
N ALA A 87 17.55 14.87 11.41
CA ALA A 87 17.33 15.30 10.02
C ALA A 87 17.23 14.12 9.02
N ILE A 88 17.78 12.94 9.35
CA ILE A 88 17.60 11.75 8.53
C ILE A 88 16.19 11.20 8.72
N VAL A 89 15.75 11.04 9.98
CA VAL A 89 14.41 10.55 10.31
C VAL A 89 13.35 11.45 9.69
N GLU A 90 13.48 12.76 9.82
CA GLU A 90 12.56 13.74 9.21
C GLU A 90 12.44 13.57 7.70
N LYS A 91 13.56 13.32 6.98
CA LYS A 91 13.54 13.09 5.53
C LYS A 91 12.77 11.83 5.15
N TYR A 92 12.97 10.73 5.87
CA TYR A 92 12.22 9.50 5.62
C TYR A 92 10.74 9.65 5.97
N MET A 93 10.42 10.28 7.11
CA MET A 93 9.03 10.53 7.50
C MET A 93 8.32 11.44 6.49
N ALA A 94 9.02 12.38 5.85
CA ALA A 94 8.48 13.22 4.79
C ALA A 94 8.15 12.46 3.49
N CYS A 95 8.75 11.28 3.25
CA CYS A 95 8.39 10.42 2.12
C CYS A 95 7.07 9.67 2.34
N ILE A 96 6.53 9.63 3.56
CA ILE A 96 5.24 9.02 3.85
C ILE A 96 4.13 9.99 3.44
N GLU A 97 3.60 9.80 2.23
CA GLU A 97 2.56 10.63 1.63
C GLU A 97 1.22 10.51 2.37
N GLU A 98 0.75 9.28 2.54
CA GLU A 98 -0.51 8.96 3.19
C GLU A 98 -0.34 7.69 4.04
N VAL A 99 -1.09 7.61 5.14
CA VAL A 99 -1.26 6.38 5.90
C VAL A 99 -2.74 6.05 5.91
N ILE A 100 -3.07 4.83 5.47
CA ILE A 100 -4.43 4.30 5.46
C ILE A 100 -4.49 3.17 6.48
N ASN A 101 -5.38 3.28 7.46
CA ASN A 101 -5.61 2.26 8.49
C ASN A 101 -6.90 1.48 8.22
N ILE A 102 -7.21 0.47 9.04
CA ILE A 102 -8.41 -0.37 8.88
C ILE A 102 -9.71 0.46 8.93
N PRO A 103 -9.92 1.37 9.90
CA PRO A 103 -11.10 2.24 9.92
C PRO A 103 -11.31 3.01 8.62
N MET A 104 -10.24 3.55 8.04
CA MET A 104 -10.32 4.29 6.78
C MET A 104 -10.63 3.38 5.59
N LEU A 105 -10.05 2.18 5.54
CA LEU A 105 -10.41 1.17 4.55
C LEU A 105 -11.89 0.79 4.65
N ASN A 106 -12.42 0.58 5.86
CA ASN A 106 -13.84 0.27 6.07
C ASN A 106 -14.75 1.40 5.57
N ILE A 107 -14.40 2.66 5.83
CA ILE A 107 -15.14 3.81 5.32
C ILE A 107 -15.15 3.80 3.78
N ARG A 108 -13.98 3.64 3.16
CA ARG A 108 -13.84 3.62 1.69
C ARG A 108 -14.56 2.42 1.06
N PHE A 109 -14.49 1.25 1.70
CA PHE A 109 -15.18 0.04 1.28
C PHE A 109 -16.70 0.24 1.32
N ASN A 110 -17.25 0.72 2.43
CA ASN A 110 -18.68 0.97 2.56
C ASN A 110 -19.19 1.99 1.52
N GLU A 111 -18.38 2.99 1.20
CA GLU A 111 -18.70 3.96 0.14
C GLU A 111 -18.70 3.32 -1.25
N ALA A 112 -17.70 2.49 -1.57
CA ALA A 112 -17.67 1.74 -2.82
C ALA A 112 -18.86 0.77 -2.95
N VAL A 113 -19.27 0.13 -1.86
CA VAL A 113 -20.46 -0.72 -1.80
C VAL A 113 -21.72 0.06 -2.12
N LYS A 114 -21.91 1.26 -1.54
CA LYS A 114 -23.06 2.13 -1.86
C LYS A 114 -23.10 2.55 -3.33
N GLN A 115 -21.94 2.66 -3.97
CA GLN A 115 -21.82 2.97 -5.40
C GLN A 115 -22.03 1.75 -6.31
N GLY A 116 -22.34 0.58 -5.75
CA GLY A 116 -22.65 -0.63 -6.50
C GLY A 116 -21.45 -1.51 -6.83
N TYR A 117 -20.26 -1.22 -6.30
CA TYR A 117 -19.03 -1.95 -6.62
C TYR A 117 -18.80 -3.22 -5.78
N LEU A 118 -19.74 -3.64 -4.94
CA LEU A 118 -19.56 -4.80 -4.06
C LEU A 118 -19.15 -6.06 -4.84
N ASN A 119 -19.88 -6.40 -5.90
CA ASN A 119 -19.57 -7.59 -6.70
C ASN A 119 -18.21 -7.46 -7.37
N ASN A 120 -17.87 -6.29 -7.94
CA ASN A 120 -16.56 -6.06 -8.54
C ASN A 120 -15.41 -6.25 -7.54
N ILE A 121 -15.59 -5.81 -6.30
CA ILE A 121 -14.58 -5.99 -5.24
C ILE A 121 -14.43 -7.48 -4.90
N LEU A 122 -15.53 -8.20 -4.74
CA LEU A 122 -15.51 -9.64 -4.44
C LEU A 122 -14.88 -10.43 -5.59
N ASP A 123 -15.24 -10.14 -6.83
CA ASP A 123 -14.68 -10.76 -8.03
C ASP A 123 -13.16 -10.54 -8.08
N GLU A 124 -12.70 -9.32 -7.82
CA GLU A 124 -11.28 -9.00 -7.77
C GLU A 124 -10.56 -9.77 -6.66
N ILE A 125 -11.14 -9.87 -5.45
CA ILE A 125 -10.56 -10.67 -4.36
C ILE A 125 -10.41 -12.14 -4.77
N VAL A 126 -11.41 -12.71 -5.43
CA VAL A 126 -11.37 -14.10 -5.92
C VAL A 126 -10.27 -14.27 -6.97
N VAL A 127 -10.21 -13.38 -7.96
CA VAL A 127 -9.17 -13.40 -9.00
C VAL A 127 -7.77 -13.32 -8.37
N GLN A 128 -7.55 -12.35 -7.48
CA GLN A 128 -6.25 -12.19 -6.81
C GLN A 128 -5.89 -13.38 -5.94
N SER A 129 -6.87 -13.99 -5.28
CA SER A 129 -6.66 -15.20 -4.46
C SER A 129 -6.26 -16.39 -5.35
N LYS A 130 -6.94 -16.61 -6.47
CA LYS A 130 -6.57 -17.65 -7.45
C LYS A 130 -5.13 -17.46 -7.94
N VAL A 131 -4.76 -16.24 -8.29
CA VAL A 131 -3.39 -15.90 -8.73
C VAL A 131 -2.36 -16.19 -7.63
N GLU A 132 -2.64 -15.81 -6.38
CA GLU A 132 -1.72 -16.01 -5.25
C GLU A 132 -1.49 -17.51 -4.94
N PHE A 133 -2.54 -18.34 -5.07
CA PHE A 133 -2.46 -19.79 -4.85
C PHE A 133 -2.09 -20.60 -6.11
N ASN A 134 -1.77 -19.93 -7.24
CA ASN A 134 -1.58 -20.55 -8.56
C ASN A 134 -2.72 -21.51 -8.96
N TYR A 135 -3.95 -21.15 -8.63
CA TYR A 135 -5.13 -21.90 -9.04
C TYR A 135 -5.36 -21.67 -10.54
N THR A 136 -5.16 -22.72 -11.34
CA THR A 136 -5.57 -22.79 -12.74
C THR A 136 -6.92 -23.49 -12.79
N ASP A 137 -7.89 -22.96 -13.54
CA ASP A 137 -9.23 -23.55 -13.70
C ASP A 137 -9.21 -24.89 -14.50
N GLU A 138 -8.09 -25.63 -14.46
CA GLU A 138 -7.86 -26.90 -15.18
C GLU A 138 -8.36 -28.14 -14.40
N GLU A 139 -8.99 -27.97 -13.23
CA GLU A 139 -9.50 -29.10 -12.42
C GLU A 139 -10.99 -29.46 -12.70
N ASP A 140 -11.63 -28.87 -13.71
CA ASP A 140 -13.03 -29.17 -14.08
C ASP A 140 -13.18 -30.13 -15.30
N GLU A 141 -12.08 -30.77 -15.75
CA GLU A 141 -12.11 -31.83 -16.78
C GLU A 141 -11.64 -33.20 -16.23
N GLU A 142 -12.39 -33.80 -15.29
CA GLU A 142 -12.45 -35.26 -15.10
C GLU A 142 -13.89 -35.77 -14.90
#